data_AF-A0A6L9Z4Y7-F1
#
_entry.id   AF-A0A6L9Z4Y7-F1
#
_cell.length_a   1.000
_cell.length_b   1.000
_cell.length_c   1.000
_cell.angle_alpha   90.00
_cell.angle_beta   90.00
_cell.angle_gamma   90.00
#
_symmetry.space_group_name_H-M   'P 1'
#
loop_
_entity.id
_entity.type
_entity.pdbx_description
1 polymer ?
#
loop_
_entity_poly.entity_id
_entity_poly.type
_entity_poly.pdbx_seq_one_letter_code
_entity_poly.pdbx_strand_id
1 'polypeptide(L)'
;MLLDTSGLLCYIHRDEPQHKKAVQLVDDAGNKLLTHSHVLAELVALALIRRLPRAKVLEFVVDLVDNPDIETVWVGEQLHREAMQLLADRQDKTYSLCDAVSFILMRQRSITDALTTDRHFEQEGFLTLPALEGRGFLLPRGDLFNQAGARKNRGLLSTSVFSLRTWVPVCPTVPFQNLCLDAKREWGKPP
;
A
#
# COMPACT_ATOMS: atom_id res chain seq x y z
N MET A 1 1.25 2.54 5.98
CA MET A 1 0.04 3.24 5.55
C MET A 1 -0.84 2.24 4.82
N LEU A 2 -2.12 2.17 5.17
CA LEU A 2 -3.09 1.33 4.47
C LEU A 2 -3.56 2.05 3.19
N LEU A 3 -3.57 1.37 2.05
CA LEU A 3 -4.15 1.83 0.79
C LEU A 3 -5.60 1.36 0.72
N ASP A 4 -6.52 2.30 0.85
CA ASP A 4 -7.97 2.07 0.75
C ASP A 4 -8.47 2.33 -0.69
N THR A 5 -9.66 1.82 -1.01
CA THR A 5 -10.33 1.95 -2.30
C THR A 5 -10.41 3.40 -2.76
N SER A 6 -10.86 4.30 -1.90
CA SER A 6 -11.05 5.71 -2.27
C SER A 6 -9.72 6.42 -2.53
N GLY A 7 -8.67 6.10 -1.77
CA GLY A 7 -7.33 6.64 -1.98
C GLY A 7 -6.64 6.07 -3.22
N LEU A 8 -6.81 4.77 -3.50
CA LEU A 8 -6.35 4.14 -4.73
C LEU A 8 -7.05 4.72 -5.96
N LEU A 9 -8.35 5.03 -5.85
CA LEU A 9 -9.08 5.72 -6.92
C LEU A 9 -8.47 7.11 -7.18
N CYS A 10 -8.19 7.90 -6.14
CA CYS A 10 -7.48 9.17 -6.28
C CYS A 10 -6.10 8.97 -6.92
N TYR A 11 -5.39 7.91 -6.55
CA TYR A 11 -4.08 7.61 -7.13
C TYR A 11 -4.14 7.32 -8.63
N ILE A 12 -5.10 6.52 -9.11
CA ILE A 12 -5.17 6.12 -10.53
C ILE A 12 -5.93 7.11 -11.42
N HIS A 13 -6.90 7.86 -10.88
CA HIS A 13 -7.76 8.74 -11.66
C HIS A 13 -7.27 10.19 -11.58
N ARG A 14 -6.60 10.65 -12.66
CA ARG A 14 -5.91 11.95 -12.72
C ARG A 14 -6.81 13.15 -12.41
N ASP A 15 -8.08 13.06 -12.73
CA ASP A 15 -9.05 14.14 -12.57
C ASP A 15 -9.63 14.20 -11.14
N GLU A 16 -9.29 13.24 -10.26
CA GLU A 16 -9.67 13.32 -8.84
C GLU A 16 -8.96 14.50 -8.16
N PRO A 17 -9.67 15.30 -7.34
CA PRO A 17 -9.10 16.49 -6.70
C PRO A 17 -7.83 16.19 -5.87
N GLN A 18 -7.80 15.02 -5.20
CA GLN A 18 -6.65 14.62 -4.37
C GLN A 18 -5.58 13.83 -5.14
N HIS A 19 -5.65 13.69 -6.48
CA HIS A 19 -4.73 12.83 -7.24
C HIS A 19 -3.26 13.15 -7.00
N LYS A 20 -2.85 14.42 -7.14
CA LYS A 20 -1.46 14.84 -6.91
C LYS A 20 -0.98 14.51 -5.49
N LYS A 21 -1.87 14.62 -4.51
CA LYS A 21 -1.54 14.36 -3.10
C LYS A 21 -1.43 12.86 -2.83
N ALA A 22 -2.32 12.06 -3.43
CA ALA A 22 -2.27 10.62 -3.31
C ALA A 22 -0.96 10.06 -3.89
N VAL A 23 -0.55 10.53 -5.08
CA VAL A 23 0.75 10.18 -5.67
C VAL A 23 1.90 10.53 -4.75
N GLN A 24 1.93 11.77 -4.24
CA GLN A 24 2.99 12.21 -3.33
C GLN A 24 3.10 11.33 -2.07
N LEU A 25 1.98 11.00 -1.43
CA LEU A 25 2.01 10.20 -0.20
C LEU A 25 2.44 8.75 -0.44
N VAL A 26 2.06 8.17 -1.58
CA VAL A 26 2.53 6.83 -1.97
C VAL A 26 4.03 6.85 -2.22
N ASP A 27 4.54 7.86 -2.94
CA ASP A 27 5.98 8.03 -3.19
C ASP A 27 6.77 8.26 -1.88
N ASP A 28 6.24 9.06 -0.96
CA ASP A 28 6.87 9.40 0.33
C ASP A 28 6.82 8.23 1.35
N ALA A 29 5.86 7.30 1.21
CA ALA A 29 5.67 6.21 2.16
C ALA A 29 6.75 5.11 2.06
N GLY A 30 7.44 5.00 0.92
CA GLY A 30 8.39 3.92 0.64
C GLY A 30 7.80 2.53 0.84
N ASN A 31 8.58 1.60 1.39
CA ASN A 31 8.22 0.16 1.54
C ASN A 31 7.30 -0.14 2.74
N LYS A 32 6.37 0.75 3.04
CA LYS A 32 5.48 0.64 4.21
C LYS A 32 4.01 0.72 3.81
N LEU A 33 3.68 0.18 2.64
CA LEU A 33 2.33 0.17 2.09
C LEU A 33 1.67 -1.18 2.34
N LEU A 34 0.39 -1.15 2.67
CA LEU A 34 -0.41 -2.34 2.89
C LEU A 34 -1.78 -2.15 2.27
N THR A 35 -2.33 -3.19 1.66
CA THR A 35 -3.73 -3.24 1.23
C THR A 35 -4.28 -4.63 1.45
N HIS A 36 -5.53 -4.88 1.08
CA HIS A 36 -6.13 -6.22 1.19
C HIS A 36 -7.10 -6.53 0.07
N SER A 37 -7.42 -7.82 -0.08
CA SER A 37 -8.21 -8.33 -1.21
C SER A 37 -9.61 -7.71 -1.34
N HIS A 38 -10.27 -7.33 -0.23
CA HIS A 38 -11.55 -6.61 -0.32
C HIS A 38 -11.43 -5.21 -0.93
N VAL A 39 -10.36 -4.45 -0.64
CA VAL A 39 -10.09 -3.15 -1.29
C VAL A 39 -9.93 -3.36 -2.80
N LEU A 40 -9.22 -4.40 -3.24
CA LEU A 40 -9.07 -4.71 -4.67
C LEU A 40 -10.42 -5.03 -5.32
N ALA A 41 -11.25 -5.84 -4.66
CA ALA A 41 -12.57 -6.19 -5.16
C ALA A 41 -13.47 -4.96 -5.30
N GLU A 42 -13.46 -4.09 -4.30
CA GLU A 42 -14.23 -2.85 -4.31
C GLU A 42 -13.70 -1.85 -5.33
N LEU A 43 -12.38 -1.70 -5.47
CA LEU A 43 -11.75 -0.84 -6.46
C LEU A 43 -12.15 -1.22 -7.89
N VAL A 44 -12.10 -2.51 -8.22
CA VAL A 44 -12.50 -3.00 -9.55
C VAL A 44 -13.98 -2.68 -9.81
N ALA A 45 -14.85 -2.90 -8.84
CA ALA A 45 -16.28 -2.58 -8.97
C ALA A 45 -16.52 -1.06 -9.10
N LEU A 46 -15.87 -0.26 -8.28
CA LEU A 46 -15.99 1.20 -8.27
C LEU A 46 -15.48 1.81 -9.58
N ALA A 47 -14.34 1.33 -10.08
CA ALA A 47 -13.77 1.78 -11.34
C ALA A 47 -14.72 1.55 -12.53
N LEU A 48 -15.49 0.45 -12.52
CA LEU A 48 -16.53 0.19 -13.53
C LEU A 48 -17.66 1.21 -13.44
N ILE A 49 -18.14 1.53 -12.22
CA ILE A 49 -19.18 2.54 -12.00
C ILE A 49 -18.70 3.92 -12.45
N ARG A 50 -17.43 4.24 -12.19
CA ARG A 50 -16.76 5.49 -12.61
C ARG A 50 -16.36 5.51 -14.09
N ARG A 51 -16.64 4.44 -14.85
CA ARG A 51 -16.36 4.31 -16.29
C ARG A 51 -14.87 4.42 -16.65
N LEU A 52 -14.00 3.98 -15.75
CA LEU A 52 -12.57 3.89 -16.05
C LEU A 52 -12.29 2.74 -17.04
N PRO A 53 -11.25 2.84 -17.88
CA PRO A 53 -10.88 1.78 -18.81
C PRO A 53 -10.54 0.48 -18.06
N ARG A 54 -11.40 -0.54 -18.18
CA ARG A 54 -11.29 -1.81 -17.44
C ARG A 54 -9.91 -2.47 -17.58
N ALA A 55 -9.35 -2.50 -18.78
CA ALA A 55 -8.04 -3.11 -19.03
C ALA A 55 -6.94 -2.48 -18.17
N LYS A 56 -6.90 -1.13 -18.12
CA LYS A 56 -5.91 -0.39 -17.33
C LYS A 56 -6.08 -0.58 -15.83
N VAL A 57 -7.32 -0.70 -15.36
CA VAL A 57 -7.59 -0.96 -13.94
C VAL A 57 -7.11 -2.35 -13.54
N LEU A 58 -7.33 -3.36 -14.39
CA LEU A 58 -6.87 -4.72 -14.12
C LEU A 58 -5.35 -4.83 -14.16
N GLU A 59 -4.69 -4.18 -15.12
CA GLU A 59 -3.24 -4.05 -15.19
C GLU A 59 -2.68 -3.42 -13.89
N PHE A 60 -3.26 -2.29 -13.47
CA PHE A 60 -2.89 -1.64 -12.21
C PHE A 60 -3.05 -2.55 -10.99
N VAL A 61 -4.14 -3.31 -10.90
CA VAL A 61 -4.37 -4.22 -9.76
C VAL A 61 -3.35 -5.36 -9.75
N VAL A 62 -3.00 -5.92 -10.91
CA VAL A 62 -1.94 -6.95 -11.02
C VAL A 62 -0.60 -6.37 -10.59
N ASP A 63 -0.21 -5.21 -11.13
CA ASP A 63 1.04 -4.55 -10.78
C ASP A 63 1.13 -4.22 -9.29
N LEU A 64 0.02 -3.79 -8.69
CA LEU A 64 -0.05 -3.49 -7.25
C LEU A 64 0.12 -4.73 -6.38
N VAL A 65 -0.46 -5.88 -6.78
CA VAL A 65 -0.34 -7.15 -6.05
C VAL A 65 1.07 -7.73 -6.17
N ASP A 66 1.69 -7.61 -7.34
CA ASP A 66 3.04 -8.13 -7.61
C ASP A 66 4.15 -7.19 -7.10
N ASN A 67 3.80 -6.02 -6.58
CA ASN A 67 4.75 -5.04 -6.09
C ASN A 67 5.35 -5.45 -4.72
N PRO A 68 6.67 -5.64 -4.62
CA PRO A 68 7.32 -6.04 -3.37
C PRO A 68 7.28 -4.98 -2.25
N ASP A 69 7.00 -3.72 -2.58
CA ASP A 69 6.92 -2.61 -1.63
C ASP A 69 5.50 -2.46 -1.02
N ILE A 70 4.54 -3.25 -1.50
CA ILE A 70 3.13 -3.25 -1.06
C ILE A 70 2.75 -4.63 -0.52
N GLU A 71 2.49 -4.73 0.77
CA GLU A 71 1.94 -5.97 1.36
C GLU A 71 0.45 -6.09 0.98
N THR A 72 0.11 -7.10 0.17
CA THR A 72 -1.30 -7.45 -0.08
C THR A 72 -1.76 -8.56 0.88
N VAL A 73 -2.66 -8.22 1.79
CA VAL A 73 -3.26 -9.19 2.72
C VAL A 73 -4.49 -9.84 2.09
N TRP A 74 -4.46 -11.16 1.94
CA TRP A 74 -5.62 -11.93 1.50
C TRP A 74 -6.55 -12.21 2.67
N VAL A 75 -7.78 -11.70 2.60
CA VAL A 75 -8.78 -11.84 3.68
C VAL A 75 -9.24 -13.29 3.77
N GLY A 76 -8.80 -13.98 4.83
CA GLY A 76 -9.27 -15.31 5.19
C GLY A 76 -10.53 -15.28 6.06
N GLU A 77 -11.07 -16.46 6.36
CA GLU A 77 -12.30 -16.62 7.12
C GLU A 77 -12.26 -15.93 8.50
N GLN A 78 -11.17 -16.07 9.24
CA GLN A 78 -11.04 -15.50 10.59
C GLN A 78 -11.17 -13.97 10.56
N LEU A 79 -10.38 -13.30 9.71
CA LEU A 79 -10.42 -11.85 9.56
C LEU A 79 -11.78 -11.37 9.07
N HIS A 80 -12.40 -12.11 8.16
CA HIS A 80 -13.75 -11.82 7.69
C HIS A 80 -14.79 -11.89 8.82
N ARG A 81 -14.74 -12.91 9.67
CA ARG A 81 -15.64 -13.05 10.82
C ARG A 81 -15.45 -11.94 11.85
N GLU A 82 -14.21 -11.57 12.14
CA GLU A 82 -13.91 -10.45 13.03
C GLU A 82 -14.47 -9.13 12.47
N ALA A 83 -14.35 -8.90 11.17
CA ALA A 83 -14.93 -7.72 10.51
C ALA A 83 -16.46 -7.70 10.59
N MET A 84 -17.11 -8.85 10.37
CA MET A 84 -18.55 -8.98 10.55
C MET A 84 -18.99 -8.73 11.99
N GLN A 85 -18.22 -9.18 12.98
CA GLN A 85 -18.50 -8.90 14.39
C GLN A 85 -18.37 -7.40 14.69
N LEU A 86 -17.33 -6.74 14.18
CA LEU A 86 -17.18 -5.29 14.32
C LEU A 86 -18.38 -4.53 13.76
N LEU A 87 -18.89 -4.92 12.59
CA LEU A 87 -20.10 -4.34 12.01
C LEU A 87 -21.34 -4.58 12.89
N ALA A 88 -21.49 -5.78 13.43
CA ALA A 88 -22.59 -6.10 14.34
C ALA A 88 -22.55 -5.28 15.64
N ASP A 89 -21.36 -4.91 16.12
CA ASP A 89 -21.13 -4.09 17.31
C ASP A 89 -21.19 -2.57 17.03
N ARG A 90 -21.31 -2.16 15.76
CA ARG A 90 -21.32 -0.77 15.28
C ARG A 90 -22.57 -0.47 14.47
N GLN A 91 -23.73 -0.85 14.99
CA GLN A 91 -25.02 -0.62 14.30
C GLN A 91 -25.39 0.87 14.18
N ASP A 92 -24.74 1.74 14.97
CA ASP A 92 -24.88 3.19 14.87
C ASP A 92 -24.08 3.79 13.69
N LYS A 93 -23.28 2.97 12.99
CA LYS A 93 -22.39 3.36 11.89
C LYS A 93 -22.77 2.67 10.58
N THR A 94 -22.41 3.29 9.48
CA THR A 94 -22.69 2.80 8.12
C THR A 94 -21.42 2.26 7.45
N TYR A 95 -20.59 1.55 8.21
CA TYR A 95 -19.33 0.99 7.71
C TYR A 95 -19.60 -0.15 6.73
N SER A 96 -18.81 -0.23 5.67
CA SER A 96 -18.79 -1.40 4.80
C SER A 96 -17.96 -2.53 5.43
N LEU A 97 -18.11 -3.74 4.89
CA LEU A 97 -17.22 -4.85 5.24
C LEU A 97 -15.76 -4.59 4.83
N CYS A 98 -15.53 -3.79 3.78
CA CYS A 98 -14.20 -3.38 3.36
C CYS A 98 -13.54 -2.50 4.44
N ASP A 99 -14.29 -1.51 4.93
CA ASP A 99 -13.85 -0.61 6.01
C ASP A 99 -13.57 -1.39 7.30
N ALA A 100 -14.47 -2.30 7.69
CA ALA A 100 -14.29 -3.10 8.90
C ALA A 100 -13.02 -3.96 8.86
N VAL A 101 -12.71 -4.57 7.72
CA VAL A 101 -11.44 -5.29 7.52
C VAL A 101 -10.25 -4.35 7.61
N SER A 102 -10.33 -3.18 7.00
CA SER A 102 -9.28 -2.16 7.09
C SER A 102 -9.00 -1.78 8.55
N PHE A 103 -10.04 -1.50 9.34
CA PHE A 103 -9.90 -1.10 10.74
C PHE A 103 -9.23 -2.18 11.59
N ILE A 104 -9.62 -3.44 11.39
CA ILE A 104 -9.04 -4.56 12.13
C ILE A 104 -7.56 -4.73 11.76
N LEU A 105 -7.24 -4.72 10.46
CA LEU A 105 -5.84 -4.85 10.02
C LEU A 105 -4.98 -3.69 10.52
N MET A 106 -5.48 -2.46 10.43
CA MET A 106 -4.77 -1.29 10.92
C MET A 106 -4.50 -1.38 12.43
N ARG A 107 -5.47 -1.84 13.22
CA ARG A 107 -5.28 -2.08 14.66
C ARG A 107 -4.27 -3.17 14.94
N GLN A 108 -4.41 -4.33 14.29
CA GLN A 108 -3.52 -5.49 14.48
C GLN A 108 -2.08 -5.15 14.11
N ARG A 109 -1.87 -4.33 13.08
CA ARG A 109 -0.54 -3.93 12.58
C ARG A 109 -0.06 -2.58 13.14
N SER A 110 -0.80 -1.96 14.06
CA SER A 110 -0.49 -0.63 14.60
C SER A 110 -0.25 0.44 13.51
N ILE A 111 -1.01 0.36 12.42
CA ILE A 111 -0.99 1.34 11.32
C ILE A 111 -2.01 2.43 11.65
N THR A 112 -1.56 3.68 11.67
CA THR A 112 -2.43 4.84 11.93
C THR A 112 -2.88 5.56 10.66
N ASP A 113 -2.06 5.47 9.61
CA ASP A 113 -2.22 6.27 8.40
C ASP A 113 -2.94 5.45 7.33
N ALA A 114 -4.00 6.00 6.76
CA ALA A 114 -4.74 5.44 5.64
C ALA A 114 -4.75 6.44 4.47
N LEU A 115 -4.40 5.95 3.29
CA LEU A 115 -4.65 6.64 2.03
C LEU A 115 -6.12 6.43 1.67
N THR A 116 -6.98 7.31 2.17
CA THR A 116 -8.44 7.28 1.98
C THR A 116 -9.00 8.70 2.04
N THR A 117 -10.11 8.94 1.35
CA THR A 117 -10.92 10.16 1.52
C THR A 117 -12.19 9.91 2.34
N ASP A 118 -12.40 8.67 2.83
CA ASP A 118 -13.56 8.30 3.62
C ASP A 118 -13.41 8.74 5.09
N ARG A 119 -14.43 9.45 5.58
CA ARG A 119 -14.52 9.91 6.97
C ARG A 119 -14.77 8.79 7.97
N HIS A 120 -15.18 7.60 7.53
CA HIS A 120 -15.34 6.44 8.42
C HIS A 120 -14.04 6.12 9.17
N PHE A 121 -12.88 6.28 8.52
CA PHE A 121 -11.58 6.06 9.13
C PHE A 121 -11.27 7.06 10.26
N GLU A 122 -11.65 8.33 10.08
CA GLU A 122 -11.47 9.36 11.12
C GLU A 122 -12.28 9.05 12.39
N GLN A 123 -13.48 8.49 12.22
CA GLN A 123 -14.34 8.10 13.34
C GLN A 123 -13.73 7.00 14.21
N GLU A 124 -12.94 6.11 13.62
CA GLU A 124 -12.23 5.04 14.32
C GLU A 124 -10.80 5.47 14.74
N GLY A 125 -10.45 6.75 14.57
CA GLY A 125 -9.22 7.36 15.07
C GLY A 125 -8.02 7.30 14.10
N PHE A 126 -8.24 6.95 12.84
CA PHE A 126 -7.20 6.90 11.82
C PHE A 126 -6.98 8.25 11.12
N LEU A 127 -5.80 8.41 10.52
CA LEU A 127 -5.41 9.61 9.80
C LEU A 127 -5.60 9.41 8.30
N THR A 128 -6.31 10.34 7.67
CA THR A 128 -6.81 10.26 6.30
C THR A 128 -6.32 11.42 5.43
N LEU A 129 -6.64 11.43 4.14
CA LEU A 129 -6.51 12.62 3.29
C LEU A 129 -7.63 13.62 3.61
N PRO A 130 -7.34 14.94 3.77
CA PRO A 130 -6.05 15.64 3.65
C PRO A 130 -5.28 15.76 4.97
N ALA A 131 -5.74 15.20 6.09
CA ALA A 131 -5.11 15.33 7.41
C ALA A 131 -3.65 14.83 7.50
N LEU A 132 -3.18 14.06 6.51
CA LEU A 132 -1.76 13.74 6.30
C LEU A 132 -0.91 14.95 5.82
N GLU A 133 -1.52 16.10 5.53
CA GLU A 133 -0.84 17.36 5.21
C GLU A 133 -0.04 17.88 6.43
N GLY A 134 1.23 18.23 6.18
CA GLY A 134 2.11 18.82 7.20
C GLY A 134 3.05 17.83 7.89
N ARG A 135 2.87 16.51 7.73
CA ARG A 135 3.96 15.55 8.00
C ARG A 135 4.94 15.58 6.84
N GLY A 136 5.78 16.62 6.80
CA GLY A 136 7.10 16.43 6.20
C GLY A 136 7.68 15.20 6.87
N PHE A 137 8.10 14.20 6.09
CA PHE A 137 8.86 13.07 6.61
C PHE A 137 10.16 13.65 7.16
N LEU A 138 10.12 14.08 8.43
CA LEU A 138 11.24 14.59 9.18
C LEU A 138 12.10 13.35 9.43
N LEU A 139 12.92 13.01 8.43
CA LEU A 139 14.06 12.14 8.64
C LEU A 139 14.81 12.77 9.82
N PRO A 140 15.00 12.05 10.95
CA PRO A 140 16.09 12.43 11.82
C PRO A 140 17.36 12.18 11.01
N ARG A 141 17.96 13.25 10.47
CA ARG A 141 19.41 13.26 10.24
C ARG A 141 20.05 13.24 11.63
N GLY A 142 20.11 12.04 12.20
CA GLY A 142 20.76 11.75 13.45
C GLY A 142 21.91 10.81 13.17
N ASP A 143 23.10 11.38 13.08
CA ASP A 143 24.37 10.69 13.15
C ASP A 143 24.36 9.67 14.29
N LEU A 144 24.28 8.38 13.95
CA LEU A 144 24.37 7.28 14.90
C LEU A 144 25.31 6.20 14.36
N PHE A 145 26.49 6.58 13.88
CA PHE A 145 27.64 5.67 13.81
C PHE A 145 28.95 6.47 13.83
N ASN A 146 29.33 6.99 15.00
CA ASN A 146 30.74 7.09 15.32
C ASN A 146 30.96 7.18 16.84
N GLN A 147 31.15 6.03 17.49
CA GLN A 147 32.06 5.86 18.63
C GLN A 147 32.04 4.40 19.08
N ALA A 148 33.02 3.61 18.63
CA ALA A 148 33.72 2.60 19.43
C ALA A 148 34.88 2.04 18.60
N GLY A 149 36.09 2.41 18.99
CA GLY A 149 37.33 1.92 18.42
C GLY A 149 37.64 0.47 18.80
N ALA A 150 38.41 -0.15 17.90
CA ALA A 150 39.50 -1.10 18.17
C ALA A 150 39.25 -2.39 18.96
N ARG A 151 39.33 -3.54 18.27
CA ARG A 151 40.42 -4.52 18.49
C ARG A 151 40.52 -5.60 17.39
N LYS A 152 41.76 -5.82 16.91
CA LYS A 152 42.26 -6.95 16.10
C LYS A 152 41.93 -8.32 16.72
N ASN A 153 41.63 -9.34 15.89
CA ASN A 153 42.55 -10.46 15.66
C ASN A 153 42.10 -11.46 14.57
N ARG A 154 43.11 -12.16 14.05
CA ARG A 154 43.18 -13.06 12.87
C ARG A 154 42.73 -14.49 13.15
N GLY A 155 42.47 -15.25 12.08
CA GLY A 155 42.60 -16.71 11.99
C GLY A 155 41.47 -17.36 11.18
N LEU A 156 41.66 -17.64 9.89
CA LEU A 156 42.18 -18.87 9.25
C LEU A 156 41.08 -19.88 8.84
N LEU A 157 40.94 -20.04 7.52
CA LEU A 157 40.68 -21.24 6.70
C LEU A 157 39.66 -22.29 7.17
N SER A 158 38.67 -22.64 6.31
CA SER A 158 38.73 -23.85 5.46
C SER A 158 37.38 -24.15 4.77
N THR A 159 37.47 -24.34 3.45
CA THR A 159 36.70 -25.23 2.56
C THR A 159 35.33 -25.80 2.99
N SER A 160 34.31 -25.60 2.17
CA SER A 160 33.75 -26.71 1.37
C SER A 160 32.86 -26.19 0.23
N VAL A 161 33.09 -26.80 -0.92
CA VAL A 161 32.37 -26.66 -2.17
C VAL A 161 31.21 -27.63 -2.12
N PHE A 162 29.98 -27.20 -2.42
CA PHE A 162 29.04 -28.04 -3.15
C PHE A 162 28.13 -27.17 -4.02
N SER A 163 28.26 -27.42 -5.32
CA SER A 163 27.45 -26.90 -6.42
C SER A 163 26.15 -27.67 -6.50
N LEU A 164 25.05 -26.98 -6.82
CA LEU A 164 24.12 -27.33 -7.91
C LEU A 164 23.18 -26.15 -8.21
N ARG A 165 23.55 -25.41 -9.27
CA ARG A 165 22.67 -24.69 -10.21
C ARG A 165 21.56 -25.64 -10.70
N THR A 166 20.34 -25.30 -11.12
CA THR A 166 19.61 -24.08 -11.56
C THR A 166 18.17 -24.59 -11.80
N TRP A 167 17.09 -23.82 -11.62
CA TRP A 167 16.57 -22.86 -12.59
C TRP A 167 15.46 -22.06 -11.91
N VAL A 168 15.61 -20.74 -11.83
CA VAL A 168 14.55 -19.77 -11.54
C VAL A 168 14.51 -18.84 -12.75
N PRO A 169 13.36 -18.61 -13.41
CA PRO A 169 13.29 -17.57 -14.42
C PRO A 169 13.44 -16.22 -13.71
N VAL A 170 14.54 -15.54 -14.05
CA VAL A 170 14.80 -14.16 -13.68
C VAL A 170 13.78 -13.30 -14.42
N CYS A 171 12.73 -12.87 -13.74
CA CYS A 171 11.96 -11.71 -14.17
C CYS A 171 12.78 -10.46 -13.85
N PRO A 172 13.00 -9.55 -14.81
CA PRO A 172 13.73 -8.32 -14.54
C PRO A 172 12.91 -7.47 -13.56
N THR A 173 13.51 -7.15 -12.42
CA THR A 173 13.04 -6.11 -11.50
C THR A 173 12.89 -4.81 -12.29
N VAL A 174 11.65 -4.42 -12.57
CA VAL A 174 11.35 -3.07 -13.04
C VAL A 174 11.38 -2.17 -11.81
N PRO A 175 12.26 -1.16 -11.73
CA PRO A 175 12.22 -0.20 -10.63
C PRO A 175 10.84 0.49 -10.61
N PHE A 176 10.29 0.70 -9.42
CA PHE A 176 9.01 1.37 -9.12
C PHE A 176 8.84 2.77 -9.78
N GLN A 177 9.88 3.31 -10.42
CA GLN A 177 9.81 4.52 -11.23
C GLN A 177 8.86 4.42 -12.44
N ASN A 178 8.47 3.22 -12.90
CA ASN A 178 7.64 3.09 -14.10
C ASN A 178 6.12 3.23 -13.88
N LEU A 179 5.56 2.88 -12.70
CA LEU A 179 4.12 3.11 -12.42
C LEU A 179 3.77 4.62 -12.48
N CYS A 180 4.66 5.46 -11.97
CA CYS A 180 4.50 6.91 -11.97
C CYS A 180 4.81 7.55 -13.36
N LEU A 181 5.62 6.89 -14.20
CA LEU A 181 5.93 7.34 -15.57
C LEU A 181 4.87 6.90 -16.60
N ASP A 182 4.28 5.72 -16.45
CA ASP A 182 3.18 5.26 -17.31
C ASP A 182 1.87 5.97 -16.97
N ALA A 183 1.63 6.28 -15.69
CA ALA A 183 0.57 7.20 -15.28
C ALA A 183 0.74 8.62 -15.86
N LYS A 184 1.96 9.04 -16.20
CA LYS A 184 2.22 10.33 -16.88
C LYS A 184 1.89 10.29 -18.38
N ARG A 185 1.99 9.14 -19.07
CA ARG A 185 2.05 9.13 -20.54
C ARG A 185 0.75 8.92 -21.31
N GLU A 186 -0.33 8.33 -20.76
CA GLU A 186 -1.51 8.03 -21.59
C GLU A 186 -2.87 8.11 -20.88
N TRP A 187 -3.28 9.30 -20.45
CA TRP A 187 -4.68 9.57 -20.12
C TRP A 187 -5.19 10.72 -21.00
N GLY A 188 -5.19 10.44 -22.31
CA GLY A 188 -5.81 11.29 -23.33
C GLY A 188 -7.33 11.12 -23.31
N LYS A 189 -8.04 12.25 -23.34
CA LYS A 189 -9.50 12.40 -23.38
C LYS A 189 -10.19 11.35 -24.27
N PRO A 190 -11.33 10.78 -23.86
CA PRO A 190 -12.17 10.01 -24.77
C PRO A 190 -12.85 10.95 -25.79
N PRO A 191 -13.23 10.43 -26.98
CA PRO A 191 -13.93 11.19 -28.02
C PRO A 191 -15.32 11.69 -27.61
#